data_AF-A0A7G6XHR0-F1
#
_entry.id   AF-A0A7G6XHR0-F1
#
_cell.length_a   1.000
_cell.length_b   1.000
_cell.length_c   1.000
_cell.angle_alpha   90.00
_cell.angle_beta   90.00
_cell.angle_gamma   90.00
#
_symmetry.space_group_name_H-M   'P 1'
#
loop_
_entity.id
_entity.type
_entity.pdbx_description
1 polymer ?
#
loop_
_entity_poly.entity_id
_entity_poly.type
_entity_poly.pdbx_seq_one_letter_code
_entity_poly.pdbx_strand_id
1 'polypeptide(L)'
;MTPEDFAALLTPEGRALLDSLRDYDPARELAVATRLRREHPAGLVSAALGQARLRQRAVAKFGAEDAFRMYFTPGGGEMATRASVASYRAERLAALGVRSLADLCCGIGGDALALARLGIRVLAVDHDPLTAAVARANAEALGLADLIEVREADVTEVDTSGYDAVFIDPARRGGRGRIFDPESYSPPLSWAVEAARAAKYAAIKIAPGIPHEAVPAEAEAEWISDQGDVKEAVLWFGTAPGTVRATLLPGPRELHTADPLPDPEAGPVGRWLYEPDGAVIRAHLVAEVAEQLDGRLIDPTIAYITADELRATPYATAYEITDVLPFGLKKLKALLRERGVGILTVKKRGSAIEPEELRKKVKPQGPNSATVFLTRVAGAPSMLIGAPVPAVPDVPPGA
;
A
#
# COMPACT_ATOMS: atom_id res chain seq x y z
N MET A 1 23.59 6.56 -9.10
CA MET A 1 24.44 6.29 -7.93
C MET A 1 25.11 4.97 -8.20
N THR A 2 26.43 5.01 -8.39
CA THR A 2 27.27 3.81 -8.50
C THR A 2 27.66 3.32 -7.09
N PRO A 3 28.23 2.11 -6.95
CA PRO A 3 28.83 1.68 -5.68
C PRO A 3 29.89 2.63 -5.15
N GLU A 4 30.70 3.24 -6.04
CA GLU A 4 31.71 4.24 -5.68
C GLU A 4 31.07 5.53 -5.14
N ASP A 5 30.04 6.04 -5.82
CA ASP A 5 29.26 7.20 -5.33
C ASP A 5 28.69 6.92 -3.94
N PHE A 6 28.16 5.70 -3.73
CA PHE A 6 27.57 5.30 -2.47
C PHE A 6 28.61 5.19 -1.35
N ALA A 7 29.75 4.55 -1.61
CA ALA A 7 30.85 4.47 -0.66
C ALA A 7 31.35 5.87 -0.22
N ALA A 8 31.39 6.82 -1.15
CA ALA A 8 31.75 8.20 -0.84
C ALA A 8 30.75 8.87 0.13
N LEU A 9 29.45 8.56 0.03
CA LEU A 9 28.42 9.04 0.96
C LEU A 9 28.55 8.46 2.38
N LEU A 10 29.21 7.30 2.53
CA LEU A 10 29.47 6.67 3.83
C LEU A 10 30.73 7.21 4.52
N THR A 11 31.47 8.13 3.89
CA THR A 11 32.61 8.80 4.55
C THR A 11 32.13 9.87 5.55
N PRO A 12 32.95 10.29 6.52
CA PRO A 12 32.61 11.41 7.39
C PRO A 12 32.27 12.69 6.62
N GLU A 13 33.00 12.98 5.54
CA GLU A 13 32.73 14.13 4.66
C GLU A 13 31.37 13.99 3.96
N GLY A 14 31.08 12.81 3.40
CA GLY A 14 29.81 12.53 2.73
C GLY A 14 28.60 12.62 3.68
N ARG A 15 28.73 12.09 4.90
CA ARG A 15 27.69 12.22 5.93
C ARG A 15 27.46 13.67 6.36
N ALA A 16 28.53 14.42 6.64
CA ALA A 16 28.41 15.84 6.99
C ALA A 16 27.75 16.65 5.86
N LEU A 17 28.08 16.33 4.60
CA LEU A 17 27.45 16.95 3.44
C LEU A 17 25.96 16.62 3.36
N LEU A 18 25.56 15.36 3.57
CA LEU A 18 24.15 14.96 3.62
C LEU A 18 23.37 15.66 4.73
N ASP A 19 23.97 15.80 5.92
CA ASP A 19 23.36 16.50 7.05
C ASP A 19 23.13 17.99 6.72
N SER A 20 24.10 18.62 6.05
CA SER A 20 23.97 20.01 5.58
C SER A 20 22.86 20.21 4.53
N LEU A 21 22.43 19.13 3.87
CA LEU A 21 21.41 19.12 2.83
C LEU A 21 20.03 18.72 3.37
N ARG A 22 19.85 18.48 4.67
CA ARG A 22 18.56 18.03 5.23
C ARG A 22 17.38 18.92 4.81
N ASP A 23 17.55 20.23 4.96
CA ASP A 23 16.51 21.24 4.74
C ASP A 23 16.71 22.04 3.44
N TYR A 24 17.49 21.50 2.48
CA TYR A 24 17.74 22.22 1.25
C TYR A 24 16.47 22.28 0.38
N ASP A 25 16.22 23.45 -0.20
CA ASP A 25 15.12 23.67 -1.14
C ASP A 25 15.53 23.16 -2.54
N PRO A 26 14.83 22.16 -3.11
CA PRO A 26 15.10 21.68 -4.47
C PRO A 26 15.03 22.78 -5.53
N ALA A 27 14.25 23.86 -5.33
CA ALA A 27 14.21 24.99 -6.25
C ALA A 27 15.53 25.77 -6.32
N ARG A 28 16.40 25.63 -5.29
CA ARG A 28 17.71 26.28 -5.21
C ARG A 28 18.87 25.35 -5.52
N GLU A 29 18.58 24.14 -6.03
CA GLU A 29 19.58 23.08 -6.19
C GLU A 29 20.81 23.50 -7.00
N LEU A 30 20.63 24.23 -8.10
CA LEU A 30 21.76 24.67 -8.93
C LEU A 30 22.73 25.59 -8.16
N ALA A 31 22.18 26.50 -7.36
CA ALA A 31 22.98 27.42 -6.56
C ALA A 31 23.71 26.68 -5.43
N VAL A 32 23.02 25.74 -4.78
CA VAL A 32 23.59 24.86 -3.76
C VAL A 32 24.71 23.99 -4.34
N ALA A 33 24.49 23.35 -5.49
CA ALA A 33 25.49 22.54 -6.17
C ALA A 33 26.74 23.34 -6.56
N THR A 34 26.54 24.56 -7.09
CA THR A 34 27.65 25.45 -7.49
C THR A 34 28.51 25.87 -6.30
N ARG A 35 27.87 26.15 -5.15
CA ARG A 35 28.59 26.47 -3.91
C ARG A 35 29.39 25.26 -3.42
N LEU A 36 28.73 24.11 -3.26
CA LEU A 36 29.35 22.92 -2.68
C LEU A 36 30.51 22.36 -3.52
N ARG A 37 30.43 22.47 -4.86
CA ARG A 37 31.52 22.06 -5.77
C ARG A 37 32.82 22.86 -5.62
N ARG A 38 32.81 23.99 -4.92
CA ARG A 38 34.03 24.74 -4.58
C ARG A 38 34.80 24.12 -3.42
N GLU A 39 34.09 23.37 -2.57
CA GLU A 39 34.61 22.83 -1.30
C GLU A 39 34.74 21.30 -1.33
N HIS A 40 33.99 20.62 -2.22
CA HIS A 40 33.90 19.17 -2.29
C HIS A 40 34.05 18.63 -3.72
N PRO A 41 34.48 17.36 -3.89
CA PRO A 41 34.52 16.69 -5.19
C PRO A 41 33.16 16.71 -5.90
N ALA A 42 33.15 16.98 -7.21
CA ALA A 42 31.90 17.13 -7.97
C ALA A 42 31.01 15.87 -7.96
N GLY A 43 31.62 14.68 -7.95
CA GLY A 43 30.92 13.39 -7.81
C GLY A 43 30.19 13.27 -6.47
N LEU A 44 30.88 13.59 -5.37
CA LEU A 44 30.30 13.56 -4.02
C LEU A 44 29.13 14.53 -3.88
N VAL A 45 29.24 15.76 -4.40
CA VAL A 45 28.14 16.74 -4.40
C VAL A 45 26.94 16.22 -5.17
N SER A 46 27.15 15.60 -6.34
CA SER A 46 26.08 15.03 -7.16
C SER A 46 25.38 13.88 -6.43
N ALA A 47 26.15 12.97 -5.83
CA ALA A 47 25.62 11.86 -5.05
C ALA A 47 24.82 12.35 -3.84
N ALA A 48 25.32 13.35 -3.11
CA ALA A 48 24.68 13.88 -1.91
C ALA A 48 23.36 14.60 -2.22
N LEU A 49 23.32 15.42 -3.27
CA LEU A 49 22.08 16.05 -3.73
C LEU A 49 21.06 15.01 -4.22
N GLY A 50 21.53 14.01 -4.97
CA GLY A 50 20.69 12.88 -5.40
C GLY A 50 20.05 12.17 -4.21
N GLN A 51 20.85 11.88 -3.18
CA GLN A 51 20.38 11.21 -1.99
C GLN A 51 19.47 12.09 -1.13
N ALA A 52 19.75 13.39 -1.00
CA ALA A 52 18.89 14.33 -0.29
C ALA A 52 17.47 14.39 -0.89
N ARG A 53 17.34 14.39 -2.22
CA ARG A 53 16.03 14.29 -2.89
C ARG A 53 15.31 12.99 -2.57
N LEU A 54 16.03 11.87 -2.56
CA LEU A 54 15.44 10.58 -2.24
C LEU A 54 14.96 10.53 -0.79
N ARG A 55 15.74 11.06 0.17
CA ARG A 55 15.34 11.19 1.58
C ARG A 55 14.07 12.03 1.73
N GLN A 56 13.99 13.19 1.08
CA GLN A 56 12.78 14.05 1.09
C GLN A 56 11.54 13.31 0.56
N ARG A 57 11.68 12.55 -0.54
CA ARG A 57 10.58 11.73 -1.09
C ARG A 57 10.22 10.57 -0.15
N ALA A 58 11.21 9.98 0.53
CA ALA A 58 11.04 8.83 1.41
C ALA A 58 10.31 9.17 2.72
N VAL A 59 10.26 10.45 3.14
CA VAL A 59 9.51 10.91 4.32
C VAL A 59 8.07 10.40 4.32
N ALA A 60 7.40 10.38 3.16
CA ALA A 60 6.02 9.91 3.06
C ALA A 60 5.84 8.41 3.37
N LYS A 61 6.91 7.60 3.30
CA LYS A 61 6.87 6.15 3.56
C LYS A 61 7.49 5.78 4.90
N PHE A 62 8.55 6.47 5.31
CA PHE A 62 9.37 6.10 6.48
C PHE A 62 9.27 7.10 7.64
N GLY A 63 8.58 8.22 7.46
CA GLY A 63 8.65 9.33 8.41
C GLY A 63 9.97 10.10 8.30
N ALA A 64 9.97 11.34 8.79
CA ALA A 64 11.13 12.23 8.63
C ALA A 64 12.37 11.72 9.37
N GLU A 65 12.20 11.16 10.56
CA GLU A 65 13.31 10.70 11.40
C GLU A 65 14.15 9.62 10.70
N ASP A 66 13.52 8.54 10.25
CA ASP A 66 14.20 7.45 9.56
C ASP A 66 14.65 7.86 8.17
N ALA A 67 13.77 8.50 7.39
CA ALA A 67 14.08 8.87 6.00
C ALA A 67 15.33 9.73 5.90
N PHE A 68 15.58 10.64 6.85
CA PHE A 68 16.78 11.48 6.81
C PHE A 68 18.05 10.79 7.32
N ARG A 69 17.95 9.62 7.96
CA ARG A 69 19.10 8.80 8.40
C ARG A 69 19.44 7.71 7.38
N MET A 70 18.43 7.16 6.73
CA MET A 70 18.55 6.09 5.74
C MET A 70 19.19 6.57 4.42
N TYR A 71 19.57 5.60 3.61
CA TYR A 71 20.08 5.71 2.26
C TYR A 71 19.13 4.97 1.32
N PHE A 72 19.02 5.48 0.09
CA PHE A 72 18.07 4.97 -0.90
C PHE A 72 18.73 4.82 -2.26
N THR A 73 18.40 3.75 -2.98
CA THR A 73 18.56 3.74 -4.44
C THR A 73 17.29 4.34 -5.07
N PRO A 74 17.36 4.91 -6.30
CA PRO A 74 16.17 5.44 -6.97
C PRO A 74 15.03 4.41 -7.08
N GLY A 75 15.34 3.16 -7.44
CA GLY A 75 14.37 2.07 -7.51
C GLY A 75 13.90 1.61 -6.13
N GLY A 76 14.83 1.46 -5.18
CA GLY A 76 14.56 0.97 -3.83
C GLY A 76 13.60 1.86 -3.06
N GLY A 77 13.77 3.19 -3.10
CA GLY A 77 12.85 4.11 -2.41
C GLY A 77 11.42 4.06 -2.98
N GLU A 78 11.28 3.88 -4.30
CA GLU A 78 9.98 3.78 -4.96
C GLU A 78 9.27 2.45 -4.69
N MET A 79 10.01 1.35 -4.60
CA MET A 79 9.48 0.00 -4.38
C MET A 79 9.31 -0.37 -2.91
N ALA A 80 10.04 0.29 -2.00
CA ALA A 80 10.00 -0.04 -0.58
C ALA A 80 8.59 0.00 0.02
N THR A 81 8.33 -0.95 0.91
CA THR A 81 7.12 -1.04 1.73
C THR A 81 7.00 0.22 2.60
N ARG A 82 5.76 0.71 2.81
CA ARG A 82 5.51 1.79 3.77
C ARG A 82 5.79 1.27 5.19
N ALA A 83 6.35 2.12 6.06
CA ALA A 83 6.70 1.72 7.41
C ALA A 83 5.50 1.20 8.22
N SER A 84 4.30 1.76 8.02
CA SER A 84 3.07 1.28 8.68
C SER A 84 2.74 -0.17 8.31
N VAL A 85 2.84 -0.52 7.02
CA VAL A 85 2.56 -1.86 6.50
C VAL A 85 3.64 -2.86 6.91
N ALA A 86 4.92 -2.46 6.82
CA ALA A 86 6.04 -3.29 7.24
C ALA A 86 5.99 -3.58 8.76
N SER A 87 5.62 -2.57 9.57
CA SER A 87 5.47 -2.72 11.03
C SER A 87 4.32 -3.66 11.37
N TYR A 88 3.16 -3.52 10.71
CA TYR A 88 2.04 -4.45 10.87
C TYR A 88 2.47 -5.90 10.60
N ARG A 89 3.16 -6.16 9.48
CA ARG A 89 3.62 -7.51 9.15
C ARG A 89 4.60 -8.04 10.20
N ALA A 90 5.53 -7.19 10.65
CA ALA A 90 6.50 -7.54 11.66
C ALA A 90 5.81 -7.90 13.01
N GLU A 91 4.82 -7.11 13.43
CA GLU A 91 4.03 -7.36 14.64
C GLU A 91 3.30 -8.69 14.56
N ARG A 92 2.69 -8.98 13.42
CA ARG A 92 2.01 -10.25 13.17
C ARG A 92 2.97 -11.44 13.23
N LEU A 93 4.16 -11.34 12.63
CA LEU A 93 5.19 -12.38 12.71
C LEU A 93 5.68 -12.57 14.16
N ALA A 94 5.92 -11.48 14.89
CA ALA A 94 6.31 -11.54 16.29
C ALA A 94 5.22 -12.21 17.16
N ALA A 95 3.94 -11.95 16.89
CA ALA A 95 2.81 -12.59 17.58
C ALA A 95 2.72 -14.10 17.33
N LEU A 96 3.21 -14.58 16.18
CA LEU A 96 3.39 -16.02 15.89
C LEU A 96 4.60 -16.63 16.63
N GLY A 97 5.36 -15.83 17.38
CA GLY A 97 6.54 -16.26 18.12
C GLY A 97 7.80 -16.41 17.27
N VAL A 98 7.83 -15.82 16.06
CA VAL A 98 9.00 -15.76 15.18
C VAL A 98 10.11 -14.94 15.85
N ARG A 99 11.31 -15.50 15.96
CA ARG A 99 12.49 -14.82 16.52
C ARG A 99 13.64 -14.72 15.54
N SER A 100 13.64 -15.56 14.50
CA SER A 100 14.55 -15.45 13.37
C SER A 100 13.80 -15.55 12.04
N LEU A 101 14.15 -14.72 11.06
CA LEU A 101 13.51 -14.70 9.75
C LEU A 101 14.54 -14.53 8.63
N ALA A 102 14.34 -15.22 7.50
CA ALA A 102 15.07 -14.94 6.26
C ALA A 102 14.21 -14.08 5.31
N ASP A 103 14.66 -12.86 5.03
CA ASP A 103 14.07 -11.92 4.06
C ASP A 103 14.77 -12.12 2.71
N LEU A 104 14.10 -12.84 1.81
CA LEU A 104 14.64 -13.36 0.56
C LEU A 104 14.37 -12.44 -0.64
N CYS A 105 14.28 -11.13 -0.43
CA CYS A 105 14.28 -10.06 -1.44
C CYS A 105 14.33 -8.70 -0.71
N CYS A 106 15.33 -8.50 0.16
CA CYS A 106 15.25 -7.48 1.21
C CYS A 106 15.25 -6.03 0.69
N GLY A 107 15.69 -5.80 -0.56
CA GLY A 107 15.80 -4.47 -1.13
C GLY A 107 16.68 -3.58 -0.25
N ILE A 108 16.23 -2.34 -0.02
CA ILE A 108 16.94 -1.39 0.86
C ILE A 108 16.77 -1.68 2.37
N GLY A 109 16.17 -2.82 2.74
CA GLY A 109 16.01 -3.29 4.11
C GLY A 109 14.77 -2.80 4.85
N GLY A 110 13.78 -2.19 4.17
CA GLY A 110 12.62 -1.59 4.84
C GLY A 110 11.85 -2.56 5.75
N ASP A 111 11.57 -3.76 5.26
CA ASP A 111 10.88 -4.82 6.02
C ASP A 111 11.80 -5.44 7.08
N ALA A 112 13.08 -5.70 6.75
CA ALA A 112 14.10 -6.16 7.71
C ALA A 112 14.27 -5.22 8.92
N LEU A 113 14.26 -3.90 8.72
CA LEU A 113 14.34 -2.90 9.79
C LEU A 113 13.10 -2.96 10.71
N ALA A 114 11.91 -3.14 10.15
CA ALA A 114 10.68 -3.27 10.93
C ALA A 114 10.69 -4.54 11.80
N LEU A 115 11.17 -5.66 11.25
CA LEU A 115 11.34 -6.92 11.98
C LEU A 115 12.37 -6.79 13.11
N ALA A 116 13.54 -6.21 12.81
CA ALA A 116 14.62 -6.03 13.79
C ALA A 116 14.21 -5.12 14.96
N ARG A 117 13.34 -4.12 14.74
CA ARG A 117 12.77 -3.28 15.81
C ARG A 117 11.96 -4.07 16.84
N LEU A 118 11.41 -5.22 16.45
CA LEU A 118 10.71 -6.13 17.36
C LEU A 118 11.64 -7.21 17.95
N GLY A 119 12.95 -7.10 17.74
CA GLY A 119 13.94 -8.05 18.26
C GLY A 119 14.08 -9.33 17.44
N ILE A 120 13.48 -9.39 16.24
CA ILE A 120 13.63 -10.53 15.32
C ILE A 120 15.00 -10.43 14.65
N ARG A 121 15.79 -11.51 14.68
CA ARG A 121 17.03 -11.61 13.91
C ARG A 121 16.71 -11.88 12.45
N VAL A 122 17.26 -11.07 11.54
CA VAL A 122 16.94 -11.13 10.12
C VAL A 122 18.18 -11.48 9.31
N LEU A 123 18.08 -12.50 8.47
CA LEU A 123 18.95 -12.66 7.31
C LEU A 123 18.32 -11.93 6.13
N ALA A 124 18.87 -10.79 5.75
CA ALA A 124 18.40 -9.97 4.65
C ALA A 124 19.23 -10.26 3.39
N VAL A 125 18.59 -10.84 2.38
CA VAL A 125 19.25 -11.29 1.14
C VAL A 125 18.79 -10.45 -0.04
N ASP A 126 19.74 -9.96 -0.82
CA ASP A 126 19.49 -9.36 -2.13
C ASP A 126 20.62 -9.75 -3.09
N HIS A 127 20.34 -9.85 -4.38
CA HIS A 127 21.34 -10.20 -5.40
C HIS A 127 22.06 -8.95 -5.93
N ASP A 128 21.48 -7.76 -5.78
CA ASP A 128 22.09 -6.52 -6.26
C ASP A 128 23.11 -5.99 -5.23
N PRO A 129 24.40 -5.91 -5.57
CA PRO A 129 25.45 -5.52 -4.62
C PRO A 129 25.23 -4.14 -4.01
N LEU A 130 24.73 -3.18 -4.81
CA LEU A 130 24.48 -1.81 -4.34
C LEU A 130 23.31 -1.78 -3.35
N THR A 131 22.23 -2.52 -3.63
CA THR A 131 21.06 -2.61 -2.78
C THR A 131 21.38 -3.30 -1.46
N ALA A 132 22.15 -4.40 -1.48
CA ALA A 132 22.67 -5.04 -0.28
C ALA A 132 23.57 -4.08 0.54
N ALA A 133 24.45 -3.32 -0.11
CA ALA A 133 25.26 -2.31 0.58
C ALA A 133 24.41 -1.21 1.23
N VAL A 134 23.33 -0.77 0.57
CA VAL A 134 22.37 0.20 1.11
C VAL A 134 21.60 -0.37 2.30
N ALA A 135 21.12 -1.62 2.22
CA ALA A 135 20.45 -2.28 3.33
C ALA A 135 21.34 -2.36 4.58
N ARG A 136 22.62 -2.72 4.39
CA ARG A 136 23.61 -2.76 5.48
C ARG A 136 23.83 -1.39 6.11
N ALA A 137 24.04 -0.36 5.29
CA ALA A 137 24.19 1.01 5.78
C ALA A 137 22.93 1.53 6.51
N ASN A 138 21.74 1.11 6.08
CA ASN A 138 20.49 1.45 6.76
C ASN A 138 20.37 0.77 8.13
N ALA A 139 20.71 -0.52 8.21
CA ALA A 139 20.75 -1.23 9.49
C ALA A 139 21.73 -0.57 10.47
N GLU A 140 22.94 -0.20 10.00
CA GLU A 140 23.92 0.54 10.80
C GLU A 140 23.40 1.92 11.22
N ALA A 141 22.89 2.71 10.28
CA ALA A 141 22.43 4.08 10.53
C ALA A 141 21.27 4.14 11.54
N LEU A 142 20.44 3.08 11.60
CA LEU A 142 19.33 2.96 12.55
C LEU A 142 19.68 2.17 13.82
N GLY A 143 20.92 1.70 13.97
CA GLY A 143 21.38 0.98 15.17
C GLY A 143 20.82 -0.44 15.30
N LEU A 144 20.54 -1.10 14.17
CA LEU A 144 19.93 -2.43 14.10
C LEU A 144 20.87 -3.49 13.49
N ALA A 145 22.13 -3.14 13.24
CA ALA A 145 23.11 -4.02 12.60
C ALA A 145 23.34 -5.34 13.36
N ASP A 146 23.22 -5.35 14.69
CA ASP A 146 23.37 -6.57 15.51
C ASP A 146 22.26 -7.60 15.30
N LEU A 147 21.13 -7.18 14.71
CA LEU A 147 19.99 -8.04 14.44
C LEU A 147 19.81 -8.34 12.96
N ILE A 148 20.55 -7.69 12.06
CA ILE A 148 20.38 -7.83 10.61
C ILE A 148 21.70 -8.27 9.98
N GLU A 149 21.77 -9.52 9.55
CA GLU A 149 22.82 -9.99 8.66
C GLU A 149 22.41 -9.71 7.21
N VAL A 150 23.17 -8.89 6.49
CA VAL A 150 22.93 -8.63 5.06
C VAL A 150 23.86 -9.47 4.19
N ARG A 151 23.28 -10.27 3.28
CA ARG A 151 23.99 -11.17 2.38
C ARG A 151 23.69 -10.83 0.92
N GLU A 152 24.74 -10.62 0.13
CA GLU A 152 24.64 -10.56 -1.32
C GLU A 152 24.64 -11.99 -1.87
N ALA A 153 23.50 -12.46 -2.37
CA ALA A 153 23.38 -13.81 -2.93
C ALA A 153 22.15 -13.94 -3.84
N ASP A 154 22.16 -14.96 -4.70
CA ASP A 154 20.92 -15.46 -5.30
C ASP A 154 20.08 -16.13 -4.20
N VAL A 155 18.86 -15.65 -4.02
CA VAL A 155 17.94 -16.10 -2.96
C VAL A 155 17.55 -17.57 -3.14
N THR A 156 17.65 -18.11 -4.36
CA THR A 156 17.37 -19.52 -4.67
C THR A 156 18.45 -20.48 -4.14
N GLU A 157 19.62 -19.95 -3.78
CA GLU A 157 20.77 -20.72 -3.27
C GLU A 157 20.94 -20.62 -1.74
N VAL A 158 20.06 -19.86 -1.06
CA VAL A 158 20.16 -19.62 0.38
C VAL A 158 19.42 -20.69 1.18
N ASP A 159 20.15 -21.37 2.07
CA ASP A 159 19.55 -22.27 3.06
C ASP A 159 18.82 -21.47 4.16
N THR A 160 17.52 -21.72 4.30
CA THR A 160 16.63 -21.07 5.26
C THR A 160 16.15 -21.99 6.38
N SER A 161 16.62 -23.25 6.43
CA SER A 161 16.16 -24.27 7.39
C SER A 161 16.38 -23.90 8.87
N GLY A 162 17.32 -23.00 9.16
CA GLY A 162 17.62 -22.51 10.50
C GLY A 162 16.77 -21.34 10.99
N TYR A 163 15.80 -20.86 10.20
CA TYR A 163 14.98 -19.70 10.52
C TYR A 163 13.54 -20.10 10.89
N ASP A 164 12.93 -19.38 11.82
CA ASP A 164 11.54 -19.64 12.22
C ASP A 164 10.54 -19.29 11.10
N ALA A 165 10.91 -18.36 10.22
CA ALA A 165 10.08 -17.90 9.12
C ALA A 165 10.88 -17.46 7.89
N VAL A 166 10.20 -17.41 6.74
CA VAL A 166 10.70 -16.76 5.52
C VAL A 166 9.77 -15.64 5.07
N PHE A 167 10.33 -14.53 4.62
CA PHE A 167 9.61 -13.45 3.97
C PHE A 167 10.12 -13.28 2.54
N ILE A 168 9.19 -13.12 1.59
CA ILE A 168 9.53 -13.04 0.17
C ILE A 168 8.71 -11.90 -0.46
N ASP A 169 9.40 -10.89 -1.00
CA ASP A 169 8.80 -9.83 -1.81
C ASP A 169 9.43 -9.81 -3.22
N PRO A 170 9.01 -10.70 -4.13
CA PRO A 170 9.63 -10.79 -5.44
C PRO A 170 9.54 -9.47 -6.21
N ALA A 171 10.58 -9.17 -7.00
CA ALA A 171 10.58 -8.01 -7.86
C ALA A 171 9.49 -8.12 -8.94
N ARG A 172 8.61 -7.12 -9.01
CA ARG A 172 7.43 -7.09 -9.92
C ARG A 172 7.52 -6.00 -10.98
N ARG A 173 8.71 -5.40 -11.14
CA ARG A 173 9.01 -4.40 -12.16
C ARG A 173 10.25 -4.83 -12.91
N GLY A 174 10.16 -4.88 -14.23
CA GLY A 174 11.31 -5.04 -15.13
C GLY A 174 11.56 -3.76 -15.92
N GLY A 175 12.51 -3.78 -16.85
CA GLY A 175 12.80 -2.65 -17.75
C GLY A 175 11.63 -2.19 -18.63
N ARG A 176 10.53 -2.98 -18.69
CA ARG A 176 9.30 -2.69 -19.44
C ARG A 176 8.12 -2.21 -18.59
N GLY A 177 8.30 -2.02 -17.28
CA GLY A 177 7.25 -1.54 -16.38
C GLY A 177 6.68 -2.64 -15.48
N ARG A 178 5.37 -2.53 -15.16
CA ARG A 178 4.69 -3.41 -14.20
C ARG A 178 4.48 -4.81 -14.77
N ILE A 179 4.85 -5.82 -13.99
CA ILE A 179 4.65 -7.23 -14.31
C ILE A 179 3.31 -7.67 -13.70
N PHE A 180 2.43 -8.23 -14.53
CA PHE A 180 1.10 -8.68 -14.11
C PHE A 180 1.05 -10.19 -13.85
N ASP A 181 1.76 -10.97 -14.66
CA ASP A 181 1.90 -12.41 -14.49
C ASP A 181 2.83 -12.71 -13.29
N PRO A 182 2.34 -13.38 -12.22
CA PRO A 182 3.16 -13.73 -11.06
C PRO A 182 4.33 -14.67 -11.36
N GLU A 183 4.25 -15.46 -12.43
CA GLU A 183 5.36 -16.33 -12.84
C GLU A 183 6.48 -15.56 -13.53
N SER A 184 6.20 -14.33 -13.96
CA SER A 184 7.19 -13.41 -14.51
C SER A 184 7.89 -12.57 -13.42
N TYR A 185 7.64 -12.83 -12.13
CA TYR A 185 8.35 -12.20 -11.02
C TYR A 185 9.79 -12.72 -10.92
N SER A 186 10.63 -12.00 -10.15
CA SER A 186 12.00 -12.45 -9.85
C SER A 186 12.20 -12.45 -8.33
N PRO A 187 12.24 -13.62 -7.67
CA PRO A 187 11.98 -14.97 -8.23
C PRO A 187 10.49 -15.19 -8.61
N PRO A 188 10.15 -16.21 -9.43
CA PRO A 188 8.77 -16.53 -9.78
C PRO A 188 7.90 -16.87 -8.56
N LEU A 189 6.59 -16.61 -8.63
CA LEU A 189 5.67 -16.94 -7.54
C LEU A 189 5.68 -18.43 -7.19
N SER A 190 5.73 -19.33 -8.17
CA SER A 190 5.87 -20.77 -7.94
C SER A 190 7.07 -21.13 -7.05
N TRP A 191 8.24 -20.54 -7.28
CA TRP A 191 9.40 -20.72 -6.40
C TRP A 191 9.13 -20.18 -4.99
N ALA A 192 8.54 -18.99 -4.89
CA ALA A 192 8.25 -18.37 -3.59
C ALA A 192 7.27 -19.22 -2.76
N VAL A 193 6.29 -19.85 -3.41
CA VAL A 193 5.35 -20.78 -2.77
C VAL A 193 6.07 -22.04 -2.26
N GLU A 194 6.98 -22.63 -3.03
CA GLU A 194 7.76 -23.78 -2.57
C GLU A 194 8.68 -23.44 -1.39
N ALA A 195 9.34 -22.28 -1.45
CA ALA A 195 10.14 -21.79 -0.33
C ALA A 195 9.28 -21.57 0.93
N ALA A 196 8.08 -21.02 0.77
CA ALA A 196 7.13 -20.83 1.86
C ALA A 196 6.62 -22.15 2.46
N ARG A 197 6.37 -23.17 1.63
CA ARG A 197 5.95 -24.52 2.06
C ARG A 197 7.01 -25.24 2.90
N ALA A 198 8.29 -24.97 2.61
CA ALA A 198 9.40 -25.57 3.35
C ALA A 198 9.63 -24.92 4.74
N ALA A 199 9.10 -23.71 4.97
CA ALA A 199 9.26 -22.98 6.21
C ALA A 199 8.14 -23.27 7.21
N LYS A 200 8.41 -23.10 8.51
CA LYS A 200 7.39 -23.22 9.56
C LYS A 200 6.31 -22.13 9.43
N TYR A 201 6.75 -20.89 9.23
CA TYR A 201 5.90 -19.75 8.88
C TYR A 201 6.46 -19.07 7.65
N ALA A 202 5.58 -18.52 6.81
CA ALA A 202 6.03 -17.69 5.70
C ALA A 202 5.06 -16.55 5.40
N ALA A 203 5.58 -15.49 4.80
CA ALA A 203 4.80 -14.42 4.23
C ALA A 203 5.33 -14.10 2.82
N ILE A 204 4.46 -14.22 1.81
CA ILE A 204 4.78 -13.83 0.44
C ILE A 204 4.01 -12.56 0.12
N LYS A 205 4.72 -11.45 -0.08
CA LYS A 205 4.11 -10.21 -0.55
C LYS A 205 3.85 -10.34 -2.04
N ILE A 206 2.64 -9.98 -2.46
CA ILE A 206 2.17 -10.05 -3.84
C ILE A 206 1.31 -8.84 -4.20
N ALA A 207 1.00 -8.67 -5.49
CA ALA A 207 0.24 -7.52 -5.95
C ALA A 207 -1.22 -7.64 -5.48
N PRO A 208 -1.89 -6.54 -5.08
CA PRO A 208 -3.29 -6.59 -4.64
C PRO A 208 -4.26 -7.16 -5.68
N GLY A 209 -3.87 -7.18 -6.96
CA GLY A 209 -4.68 -7.69 -8.06
C GLY A 209 -4.38 -9.14 -8.41
N ILE A 210 -3.80 -9.94 -7.51
CA ILE A 210 -3.63 -11.38 -7.73
C ILE A 210 -5.00 -12.03 -8.05
N PRO A 211 -5.08 -12.93 -9.04
CA PRO A 211 -6.26 -13.75 -9.23
C PRO A 211 -6.47 -14.66 -8.02
N HIS A 212 -7.70 -14.79 -7.52
CA HIS A 212 -8.00 -15.61 -6.33
C HIS A 212 -7.68 -17.09 -6.55
N GLU A 213 -7.83 -17.58 -7.78
CA GLU A 213 -7.46 -18.93 -8.19
C GLU A 213 -5.95 -19.21 -8.13
N ALA A 214 -5.11 -18.18 -8.03
CA ALA A 214 -3.67 -18.31 -7.86
C ALA A 214 -3.24 -18.37 -6.38
N VAL A 215 -4.18 -18.21 -5.44
CA VAL A 215 -3.92 -18.34 -4.00
C VAL A 215 -3.84 -19.83 -3.63
N PRO A 216 -2.72 -20.30 -3.04
CA PRO A 216 -2.61 -21.68 -2.57
C PRO A 216 -3.60 -21.98 -1.43
N ALA A 217 -4.18 -23.19 -1.43
CA ALA A 217 -5.22 -23.58 -0.45
C ALA A 217 -4.70 -23.62 1.00
N GLU A 218 -3.42 -23.88 1.18
CA GLU A 218 -2.71 -23.90 2.46
C GLU A 218 -2.37 -22.49 3.00
N ALA A 219 -2.58 -21.44 2.21
CA ALA A 219 -2.31 -20.07 2.60
C ALA A 219 -3.55 -19.40 3.20
N GLU A 220 -3.32 -18.52 4.16
CA GLU A 220 -4.24 -17.40 4.44
C GLU A 220 -3.88 -16.25 3.50
N ALA A 221 -4.89 -15.64 2.85
CA ALA A 221 -4.68 -14.51 1.96
C ALA A 221 -5.19 -13.22 2.60
N GLU A 222 -4.30 -12.23 2.72
CA GLU A 222 -4.61 -10.95 3.33
C GLU A 222 -4.39 -9.79 2.37
N TRP A 223 -5.34 -8.86 2.28
CA TRP A 223 -5.19 -7.58 1.59
C TRP A 223 -5.07 -6.44 2.59
N ILE A 224 -4.02 -5.63 2.44
CA ILE A 224 -3.70 -4.55 3.38
C ILE A 224 -3.91 -3.20 2.69
N SER A 225 -4.82 -2.41 3.26
CA SER A 225 -5.08 -1.01 2.91
C SER A 225 -4.35 -0.10 3.90
N ASP A 226 -3.77 0.98 3.40
CA ASP A 226 -3.17 2.03 4.22
C ASP A 226 -3.65 3.39 3.74
N GLN A 227 -4.40 4.07 4.62
CA GLN A 227 -5.07 5.34 4.35
C GLN A 227 -6.05 5.26 3.16
N GLY A 228 -6.80 4.16 3.06
CA GLY A 228 -7.81 3.94 2.01
C GLY A 228 -7.25 3.43 0.67
N ASP A 229 -5.94 3.20 0.59
CA ASP A 229 -5.28 2.65 -0.59
C ASP A 229 -4.77 1.23 -0.32
N VAL A 230 -5.21 0.25 -1.10
CA VAL A 230 -4.67 -1.12 -1.05
C VAL A 230 -3.22 -1.12 -1.50
N LYS A 231 -2.30 -1.47 -0.59
CA LYS A 231 -0.86 -1.46 -0.86
C LYS A 231 -0.37 -2.79 -1.36
N GLU A 232 -0.86 -3.88 -0.80
CA GLU A 232 -0.37 -5.23 -1.07
C GLU A 232 -1.41 -6.29 -0.74
N ALA A 233 -1.16 -7.49 -1.26
CA ALA A 233 -1.67 -8.71 -0.68
C ALA A 233 -0.51 -9.52 -0.10
N VAL A 234 -0.79 -10.34 0.91
CA VAL A 234 0.18 -11.22 1.57
C VAL A 234 -0.41 -12.61 1.64
N LEU A 235 0.36 -13.61 1.19
CA LEU A 235 0.03 -15.03 1.38
C LEU A 235 0.80 -15.54 2.60
N TRP A 236 0.07 -15.96 3.62
CA TRP A 236 0.61 -16.40 4.90
C TRP A 236 0.55 -17.92 5.01
N PHE A 237 1.68 -18.55 5.33
CA PHE A 237 1.79 -20.00 5.52
C PHE A 237 2.04 -20.33 6.99
N GLY A 238 1.57 -21.49 7.43
CA GLY A 238 1.62 -21.91 8.83
C GLY A 238 0.65 -21.15 9.74
N THR A 239 -0.37 -20.49 9.16
CA THR A 239 -1.34 -19.66 9.87
C THR A 239 -2.75 -20.27 9.83
N ALA A 240 -3.72 -19.63 9.18
CA ALA A 240 -5.11 -20.09 9.07
C ALA A 240 -5.47 -20.40 7.59
N PRO A 241 -5.05 -21.55 7.05
CA PRO A 241 -5.32 -21.95 5.66
C PRO A 241 -6.76 -21.69 5.20
N GLY A 242 -6.93 -21.18 3.99
CA GLY A 242 -8.25 -20.90 3.39
C GLY A 242 -8.94 -19.63 3.93
N THR A 243 -8.37 -18.98 4.95
CA THR A 243 -8.89 -17.70 5.45
C THR A 243 -8.56 -16.58 4.46
N VAL A 244 -9.54 -15.74 4.17
CA VAL A 244 -9.35 -14.45 3.49
C VAL A 244 -9.50 -13.31 4.49
N ARG A 245 -8.64 -12.28 4.37
CA ARG A 245 -8.57 -11.16 5.30
C ARG A 245 -8.44 -9.83 4.57
N ALA A 246 -9.10 -8.80 5.09
CA ALA A 246 -8.84 -7.40 4.80
C ALA A 246 -8.40 -6.67 6.06
N THR A 247 -7.29 -5.95 5.97
CA THR A 247 -6.71 -5.17 7.08
C THR A 247 -6.58 -3.71 6.66
N LEU A 248 -7.10 -2.80 7.48
CA LEU A 248 -7.11 -1.35 7.20
C LEU A 248 -6.25 -0.59 8.22
N LEU A 249 -5.25 0.13 7.70
CA LEU A 249 -4.34 1.02 8.44
C LEU A 249 -4.67 2.50 8.19
N PRO A 250 -4.43 3.42 9.15
CA PRO A 250 -3.98 3.18 10.52
C PRO A 250 -5.05 2.42 11.34
N GLY A 251 -4.60 1.57 12.24
CA GLY A 251 -5.38 0.48 12.86
C GLY A 251 -4.47 -0.74 13.03
N PRO A 252 -4.95 -1.84 13.61
CA PRO A 252 -5.50 -2.79 12.64
C PRO A 252 -7.00 -2.98 12.87
N ARG A 253 -7.77 -2.61 11.85
CA ARG A 253 -9.17 -3.01 11.71
C ARG A 253 -9.17 -4.18 10.75
N GLU A 254 -9.52 -5.35 11.26
CA GLU A 254 -9.40 -6.62 10.54
C GLU A 254 -10.77 -7.24 10.32
N LEU A 255 -11.05 -7.60 9.07
CA LEU A 255 -12.20 -8.40 8.69
C LEU A 255 -11.66 -9.68 8.05
N HIS A 256 -12.09 -10.85 8.50
CA HIS A 256 -11.64 -12.11 7.93
C HIS A 256 -12.71 -13.19 8.06
N THR A 257 -12.66 -14.17 7.16
CA THR A 257 -13.50 -15.36 7.22
C THR A 257 -12.78 -16.54 6.56
N ALA A 258 -13.06 -17.74 7.04
CA ALA A 258 -12.75 -18.99 6.35
C ALA A 258 -13.99 -19.63 5.71
N ASP A 259 -15.17 -19.04 5.96
CA ASP A 259 -16.47 -19.48 5.44
C ASP A 259 -17.17 -18.24 4.85
N PRO A 260 -16.88 -17.90 3.58
CA PRO A 260 -17.38 -16.67 2.98
C PRO A 260 -18.90 -16.72 2.82
N LEU A 261 -19.54 -15.60 3.11
CA LEU A 261 -20.98 -15.46 2.88
C LEU A 261 -21.30 -15.47 1.38
N PRO A 262 -22.50 -15.92 0.98
CA PRO A 262 -22.95 -15.74 -0.39
C PRO A 262 -23.09 -14.24 -0.72
N ASP A 263 -22.97 -13.92 -2.02
CA ASP A 263 -23.16 -12.55 -2.49
C ASP A 263 -24.53 -11.99 -2.03
N PRO A 264 -24.58 -10.79 -1.42
CA PRO A 264 -25.84 -10.22 -0.96
C PRO A 264 -26.77 -9.96 -2.14
N GLU A 265 -28.07 -10.17 -1.93
CA GLU A 265 -29.06 -9.87 -2.96
C GLU A 265 -28.99 -8.38 -3.36
N ALA A 266 -29.13 -8.13 -4.67
CA ALA A 266 -29.25 -6.77 -5.16
C ALA A 266 -30.69 -6.26 -4.96
N GLY A 267 -30.83 -5.01 -4.52
CA GLY A 267 -32.13 -4.40 -4.28
C GLY A 267 -32.17 -2.91 -4.58
N PRO A 268 -33.29 -2.23 -4.27
CA PRO A 268 -33.43 -0.81 -4.49
C PRO A 268 -32.43 -0.03 -3.62
N VAL A 269 -31.91 1.06 -4.20
CA VAL A 269 -31.00 2.00 -3.51
C VAL A 269 -31.75 2.63 -2.31
N GLY A 270 -31.21 2.41 -1.12
CA GLY A 270 -31.68 3.03 0.13
C GLY A 270 -31.12 4.45 0.30
N ARG A 271 -31.34 5.02 1.49
CA ARG A 271 -30.87 6.38 1.81
C ARG A 271 -29.35 6.47 1.95
N TRP A 272 -28.71 5.39 2.37
CA TRP A 272 -27.27 5.36 2.62
C TRP A 272 -26.57 4.46 1.60
N LEU A 273 -25.45 4.96 1.08
CA LEU A 273 -24.56 4.21 0.20
C LEU A 273 -23.20 4.11 0.87
N TYR A 274 -22.66 2.91 0.92
CA TYR A 274 -21.34 2.61 1.46
C TYR A 274 -20.45 2.19 0.30
N GLU A 275 -19.29 2.84 0.22
CA GLU A 275 -18.18 2.43 -0.62
C GLU A 275 -17.19 1.62 0.23
N PRO A 276 -17.14 0.28 0.09
CA PRO A 276 -16.20 -0.53 0.83
C PRO A 276 -14.76 -0.16 0.50
N ASP A 277 -13.87 -0.30 1.49
CA ASP A 277 -12.43 -0.12 1.29
C ASP A 277 -11.92 -1.11 0.22
N GLY A 278 -10.88 -0.68 -0.52
CA GLY A 278 -10.33 -1.52 -1.58
C GLY A 278 -9.86 -2.90 -1.09
N ALA A 279 -9.35 -3.02 0.14
CA ALA A 279 -8.91 -4.29 0.71
C ALA A 279 -10.10 -5.23 0.94
N VAL A 280 -11.22 -4.71 1.43
CA VAL A 280 -12.49 -5.47 1.57
C VAL A 280 -12.93 -6.00 0.21
N ILE A 281 -12.93 -5.13 -0.81
CA ILE A 281 -13.33 -5.51 -2.17
C ILE A 281 -12.40 -6.59 -2.72
N ARG A 282 -11.08 -6.42 -2.53
CA ARG A 282 -10.08 -7.35 -3.09
C ARG A 282 -10.04 -8.69 -2.35
N ALA A 283 -10.34 -8.70 -1.05
CA ALA A 283 -10.48 -9.91 -0.25
C ALA A 283 -11.83 -10.62 -0.46
N HIS A 284 -12.71 -10.09 -1.33
CA HIS A 284 -14.08 -10.57 -1.53
C HIS A 284 -14.96 -10.55 -0.28
N LEU A 285 -14.67 -9.62 0.65
CA LEU A 285 -15.37 -9.51 1.94
C LEU A 285 -16.55 -8.53 1.93
N VAL A 286 -17.13 -8.27 0.74
CA VAL A 286 -18.22 -7.30 0.59
C VAL A 286 -19.50 -7.81 1.25
N ALA A 287 -19.73 -9.13 1.23
CA ALA A 287 -20.91 -9.75 1.81
C ALA A 287 -20.94 -9.60 3.33
N GLU A 288 -19.79 -9.79 3.98
CA GLU A 288 -19.58 -9.68 5.42
C GLU A 288 -19.80 -8.23 5.88
N VAL A 289 -19.34 -7.25 5.11
CA VAL A 289 -19.64 -5.83 5.41
C VAL A 289 -21.11 -5.52 5.17
N ALA A 290 -21.74 -6.08 4.14
CA ALA A 290 -23.16 -5.87 3.88
C ALA A 290 -24.04 -6.42 5.01
N GLU A 291 -23.71 -7.60 5.53
CA GLU A 291 -24.39 -8.20 6.69
C GLU A 291 -24.29 -7.30 7.93
N GLN A 292 -23.09 -6.82 8.28
CA GLN A 292 -22.88 -5.90 9.41
C GLN A 292 -23.67 -4.59 9.28
N LEU A 293 -23.90 -4.15 8.05
CA LEU A 293 -24.62 -2.92 7.75
C LEU A 293 -26.13 -3.11 7.64
N ASP A 294 -26.64 -4.35 7.76
CA ASP A 294 -28.04 -4.67 7.41
C ASP A 294 -28.37 -4.15 6.00
N GLY A 295 -27.42 -4.37 5.09
CA GLY A 295 -27.35 -3.77 3.78
C GLY A 295 -27.48 -4.80 2.66
N ARG A 296 -27.58 -4.26 1.44
CA ARG A 296 -27.75 -5.02 0.20
C ARG A 296 -26.91 -4.41 -0.91
N LEU A 297 -26.70 -5.13 -2.01
CA LEU A 297 -26.03 -4.54 -3.18
C LEU A 297 -27.01 -3.68 -3.99
N ILE A 298 -26.48 -2.71 -4.73
CA ILE A 298 -27.27 -1.93 -5.71
C ILE A 298 -27.32 -2.59 -7.10
N ASP A 299 -26.38 -3.49 -7.36
CA ASP A 299 -26.22 -4.26 -8.59
C ASP A 299 -25.32 -5.48 -8.27
N PRO A 300 -25.62 -6.68 -8.80
CA PRO A 300 -24.86 -7.90 -8.48
C PRO A 300 -23.36 -7.83 -8.83
N THR A 301 -22.96 -6.91 -9.72
CA THR A 301 -21.59 -6.80 -10.22
C THR A 301 -20.84 -5.57 -9.73
N ILE A 302 -21.44 -4.82 -8.79
CA ILE A 302 -20.92 -3.55 -8.30
C ILE A 302 -20.79 -3.63 -6.78
N ALA A 303 -19.56 -3.53 -6.29
CA ALA A 303 -19.25 -3.43 -4.86
C ALA A 303 -19.60 -2.05 -4.28
N TYR A 304 -20.89 -1.71 -4.28
CA TYR A 304 -21.47 -0.69 -3.42
C TYR A 304 -22.57 -1.34 -2.59
N ILE A 305 -22.53 -1.10 -1.29
CA ILE A 305 -23.55 -1.56 -0.35
C ILE A 305 -24.51 -0.40 -0.12
N THR A 306 -25.81 -0.67 -0.05
CA THR A 306 -26.83 0.32 0.33
C THR A 306 -27.62 -0.17 1.52
N ALA A 307 -28.04 0.76 2.37
CA ALA A 307 -28.88 0.48 3.52
C ALA A 307 -29.91 1.60 3.74
N ASP A 308 -30.97 1.27 4.46
CA ASP A 308 -32.03 2.21 4.78
C ASP A 308 -31.71 3.04 6.05
N GLU A 309 -30.91 2.46 6.96
CA GLU A 309 -30.40 3.11 8.18
C GLU A 309 -28.88 3.32 8.12
N LEU A 310 -28.41 4.39 8.77
CA LEU A 310 -26.98 4.67 8.89
C LEU A 310 -26.41 3.83 10.04
N ARG A 311 -25.41 3.00 9.73
CA ARG A 311 -24.62 2.24 10.69
C ARG A 311 -23.15 2.60 10.52
N ALA A 312 -22.46 2.81 11.63
CA ALA A 312 -21.03 3.09 11.59
C ALA A 312 -20.27 1.82 11.21
N THR A 313 -19.29 1.95 10.32
CA THR A 313 -18.39 0.86 9.97
C THR A 313 -16.99 1.40 9.66
N PRO A 314 -15.93 0.70 10.10
CA PRO A 314 -14.57 1.02 9.66
C PRO A 314 -14.27 0.58 8.21
N TYR A 315 -15.10 -0.31 7.64
CA TYR A 315 -14.77 -1.04 6.41
C TYR A 315 -15.30 -0.37 5.14
N ALA A 316 -16.02 0.74 5.27
CA ALA A 316 -16.58 1.48 4.15
C ALA A 316 -16.74 2.97 4.46
N THR A 317 -16.68 3.80 3.41
CA THR A 317 -17.06 5.21 3.51
C THR A 317 -18.55 5.37 3.21
N ALA A 318 -19.29 5.96 4.14
CA ALA A 318 -20.73 6.18 4.00
C ALA A 318 -21.05 7.51 3.31
N TYR A 319 -22.12 7.51 2.52
CA TYR A 319 -22.67 8.65 1.82
C TYR A 319 -24.19 8.69 1.98
N GLU A 320 -24.73 9.87 2.26
CA GLU A 320 -26.18 10.09 2.16
C GLU A 320 -26.55 10.34 0.71
N ILE A 321 -27.44 9.53 0.15
CA ILE A 321 -27.92 9.66 -1.22
C ILE A 321 -29.20 10.48 -1.25
N THR A 322 -29.18 11.57 -2.01
CA THR A 322 -30.32 12.45 -2.22
C THR A 322 -31.04 12.18 -3.54
N ASP A 323 -30.36 11.59 -4.52
CA ASP A 323 -30.94 11.33 -5.85
C ASP A 323 -30.42 10.03 -6.45
N VAL A 324 -31.35 9.29 -7.06
CA VAL A 324 -31.08 8.09 -7.86
C VAL A 324 -31.67 8.34 -9.25
N LEU A 325 -30.81 8.51 -10.25
CA LEU A 325 -31.22 8.94 -11.58
C LEU A 325 -30.62 8.04 -12.67
N PRO A 326 -31.31 7.78 -13.78
CA PRO A 326 -30.68 7.23 -14.97
C PRO A 326 -29.53 8.14 -15.43
N PHE A 327 -28.48 7.55 -16.00
CA PHE A 327 -27.35 8.34 -16.48
C PHE A 327 -27.80 9.39 -17.51
N GLY A 328 -27.50 10.67 -17.25
CA GLY A 328 -27.91 11.76 -18.13
C GLY A 328 -27.18 13.07 -17.86
N LEU A 329 -26.18 13.39 -18.69
CA LEU A 329 -25.31 14.56 -18.52
C LEU A 329 -26.07 15.90 -18.47
N LYS A 330 -27.11 16.07 -19.29
CA LYS A 330 -27.93 17.29 -19.30
C LYS A 330 -28.67 17.48 -17.98
N LYS A 331 -29.23 16.40 -17.43
CA LYS A 331 -29.97 16.41 -16.15
C LYS A 331 -29.01 16.65 -14.99
N LEU A 332 -27.86 15.97 -14.97
CA LEU A 332 -26.81 16.21 -13.97
C LEU A 332 -26.38 17.68 -13.96
N LYS A 333 -26.06 18.26 -15.13
CA LYS A 333 -25.64 19.65 -15.22
C LYS A 333 -26.72 20.64 -14.73
N ALA A 334 -27.99 20.36 -15.01
CA ALA A 334 -29.09 21.19 -14.53
C ALA A 334 -29.18 21.17 -13.00
N LEU A 335 -29.12 19.98 -12.40
CA LEU A 335 -29.23 19.77 -10.97
C LEU A 335 -28.03 20.35 -10.20
N LEU A 336 -26.80 20.18 -10.72
CA LEU A 336 -25.61 20.80 -10.12
C LEU A 336 -25.69 22.33 -10.14
N ARG A 337 -26.23 22.93 -11.21
CA ARG A 337 -26.42 24.38 -11.32
C ARG A 337 -27.50 24.87 -10.36
N GLU A 338 -28.63 24.18 -10.29
CA GLU A 338 -29.73 24.49 -9.37
C GLU A 338 -29.26 24.48 -7.91
N ARG A 339 -28.39 23.53 -7.55
CA ARG A 339 -27.83 23.38 -6.20
C ARG A 339 -26.57 24.23 -5.97
N GLY A 340 -26.11 25.01 -6.94
CA GLY A 340 -24.89 25.83 -6.82
C GLY A 340 -23.64 25.01 -6.45
N VAL A 341 -23.49 23.80 -7.01
CA VAL A 341 -22.33 22.93 -6.73
C VAL A 341 -21.13 23.40 -7.54
N GLY A 342 -20.09 23.87 -6.85
CA GLY A 342 -18.79 24.21 -7.42
C GLY A 342 -17.72 23.13 -7.19
N ILE A 343 -17.80 22.40 -6.09
CA ILE A 343 -16.86 21.30 -5.77
C ILE A 343 -17.57 19.97 -6.02
N LEU A 344 -17.25 19.31 -7.13
CA LEU A 344 -17.85 18.03 -7.48
C LEU A 344 -16.84 16.89 -7.29
N THR A 345 -17.08 16.00 -6.34
CA THR A 345 -16.38 14.71 -6.27
C THR A 345 -17.07 13.73 -7.21
N VAL A 346 -16.30 13.09 -8.09
CA VAL A 346 -16.83 12.11 -9.05
C VAL A 346 -16.23 10.75 -8.73
N LYS A 347 -17.08 9.79 -8.36
CA LYS A 347 -16.73 8.39 -8.16
C LYS A 347 -17.26 7.55 -9.31
N LYS A 348 -16.53 6.52 -9.73
CA LYS A 348 -16.96 5.61 -10.80
C LYS A 348 -16.77 4.16 -10.40
N ARG A 349 -17.75 3.32 -10.73
CA ARG A 349 -17.64 1.85 -10.65
C ARG A 349 -18.58 1.24 -11.68
N GLY A 350 -18.05 0.45 -12.62
CA GLY A 350 -18.87 -0.08 -13.71
C GLY A 350 -19.39 0.97 -14.71
N SER A 351 -18.74 2.13 -14.80
CA SER A 351 -18.99 3.18 -15.79
C SER A 351 -17.75 3.42 -16.66
N ALA A 352 -17.95 3.63 -17.97
CA ALA A 352 -16.89 3.93 -18.93
C ALA A 352 -16.46 5.41 -18.95
N ILE A 353 -17.11 6.27 -18.17
CA ILE A 353 -16.85 7.70 -18.19
C ILE A 353 -15.75 8.06 -17.20
N GLU A 354 -14.73 8.76 -17.68
CA GLU A 354 -13.66 9.24 -16.81
C GLU A 354 -14.10 10.43 -15.94
N PRO A 355 -13.74 10.46 -14.64
CA PRO A 355 -14.10 11.53 -13.72
C PRO A 355 -13.74 12.93 -14.23
N GLU A 356 -12.54 13.08 -14.79
CA GLU A 356 -12.03 14.35 -15.32
C GLU A 356 -12.79 14.80 -16.56
N GLU A 357 -13.19 13.87 -17.43
CA GLU A 357 -14.03 14.21 -18.57
C GLU A 357 -15.42 14.69 -18.14
N LEU A 358 -16.01 14.04 -17.13
CA LEU A 358 -17.29 14.46 -16.57
C LEU A 358 -17.20 15.88 -16.01
N ARG A 359 -16.18 16.16 -15.18
CA ARG A 359 -15.94 17.49 -14.58
C ARG A 359 -15.82 18.57 -15.65
N LYS A 360 -15.04 18.33 -16.72
CA LYS A 360 -14.89 19.25 -17.86
C LYS A 360 -16.20 19.52 -18.59
N LYS A 361 -17.07 18.52 -18.70
CA LYS A 361 -18.37 18.62 -19.40
C LYS A 361 -19.43 19.35 -18.56
N VAL A 362 -19.50 19.06 -17.25
CA VAL A 362 -20.52 19.66 -16.37
C VAL A 362 -20.15 21.08 -15.92
N LYS A 363 -18.85 21.39 -15.78
CA LYS A 363 -18.33 22.71 -15.36
C LYS A 363 -19.03 23.23 -14.10
N PRO A 364 -18.85 22.55 -12.94
CA PRO A 364 -19.53 22.91 -11.70
C PRO A 364 -19.13 24.33 -11.27
N GLN A 365 -20.10 25.10 -10.76
CA GLN A 365 -19.92 26.47 -10.29
C GLN A 365 -20.84 26.74 -9.10
N GLY A 366 -20.30 27.40 -8.08
CA GLY A 366 -21.03 27.81 -6.89
C GLY A 366 -20.30 27.43 -5.59
N PRO A 367 -20.87 27.77 -4.44
CA PRO A 367 -20.21 27.60 -3.14
C PRO A 367 -20.31 26.17 -2.59
N ASN A 368 -21.23 25.35 -3.10
CA ASN A 368 -21.57 24.06 -2.50
C ASN A 368 -20.72 22.91 -3.06
N SER A 369 -20.71 21.78 -2.34
CA SER A 369 -20.08 20.53 -2.77
C SER A 369 -21.06 19.38 -2.90
N ALA A 370 -20.81 18.45 -3.82
CA ALA A 370 -21.55 17.20 -3.91
C ALA A 370 -20.65 16.05 -4.38
N THR A 371 -21.06 14.81 -4.10
CA THR A 371 -20.48 13.60 -4.67
C THR A 371 -21.45 13.01 -5.69
N VAL A 372 -20.96 12.67 -6.87
CA VAL A 372 -21.70 11.92 -7.88
C VAL A 372 -21.04 10.57 -8.11
N PHE A 373 -21.84 9.50 -8.05
CA PHE A 373 -21.43 8.14 -8.35
C PHE A 373 -21.93 7.76 -9.74
N LEU A 374 -21.02 7.53 -10.66
CA LEU A 374 -21.31 6.94 -11.96
C LEU A 374 -21.22 5.42 -11.83
N THR A 375 -22.37 4.75 -11.87
CA THR A 375 -22.47 3.33 -11.56
C THR A 375 -23.54 2.61 -12.37
N ARG A 376 -23.76 1.33 -12.07
CA ARG A 376 -24.94 0.58 -12.47
C ARG A 376 -25.86 0.34 -11.26
N VAL A 377 -27.16 0.37 -11.51
CA VAL A 377 -28.21 -0.03 -10.56
C VAL A 377 -29.12 -1.00 -11.30
N ALA A 378 -29.26 -2.23 -10.78
CA ALA A 378 -30.01 -3.30 -11.43
C ALA A 378 -29.72 -3.45 -12.95
N GLY A 379 -28.43 -3.42 -13.32
CA GLY A 379 -27.95 -3.54 -14.70
C GLY A 379 -27.97 -2.26 -15.53
N ALA A 380 -28.67 -1.20 -15.09
CA ALA A 380 -28.81 0.03 -15.85
C ALA A 380 -27.76 1.09 -15.47
N PRO A 381 -27.15 1.81 -16.44
CA PRO A 381 -26.30 2.95 -16.14
C PRO A 381 -27.04 4.05 -15.37
N SER A 382 -26.50 4.42 -14.22
CA SER A 382 -27.13 5.35 -13.27
C SER A 382 -26.13 6.37 -12.74
N MET A 383 -26.68 7.48 -12.24
CA MET A 383 -25.97 8.48 -11.46
C MET A 383 -26.65 8.62 -10.10
N LEU A 384 -25.89 8.38 -9.03
CA LEU A 384 -26.32 8.65 -7.65
C LEU A 384 -25.69 9.96 -7.21
N ILE A 385 -26.43 10.81 -6.50
CA ILE A 385 -25.94 12.09 -6.01
C ILE A 385 -26.14 12.13 -4.50
N GLY A 386 -25.12 12.61 -3.80
CA GLY A 386 -25.12 12.62 -2.35
C GLY A 386 -23.99 13.43 -1.76
N ALA A 387 -23.83 13.29 -0.45
CA ALA A 387 -22.74 13.89 0.32
C ALA A 387 -22.09 12.82 1.22
N PRO A 388 -20.77 12.92 1.48
CA PRO A 388 -20.15 12.04 2.46
C PRO A 388 -20.78 12.27 3.82
N VAL A 389 -21.03 11.18 4.54
CA VAL A 389 -21.36 11.27 5.96
C VAL A 389 -20.10 11.75 6.68
N PRO A 390 -20.18 12.80 7.53
CA PRO A 390 -19.05 13.21 8.35
C PRO A 390 -18.54 12.01 9.14
N ALA A 391 -17.22 11.76 9.10
CA ALA A 391 -16.64 10.68 9.88
C ALA A 391 -17.02 10.88 11.35
N VAL A 392 -17.64 9.87 11.97
CA VAL A 392 -17.76 9.83 13.42
C VAL A 392 -16.33 9.61 13.93
N PRO A 393 -15.76 10.52 14.75
CA PRO A 393 -14.41 10.32 15.25
C PRO A 393 -14.29 8.96 15.93
N ASP A 394 -13.22 8.22 15.65
CA ASP A 394 -12.87 6.97 16.34
C ASP A 394 -12.90 7.26 17.86
N VAL A 395 -13.94 6.78 18.55
CA VAL A 395 -13.93 6.73 20.01
C VAL A 395 -13.02 5.56 20.35
N PRO A 396 -11.86 5.77 21.00
CA PRO A 396 -11.00 4.66 21.38
C PRO A 396 -11.81 3.68 22.26
N PRO A 397 -11.67 2.36 22.06
CA PRO A 397 -12.34 1.39 22.90
C PRO A 397 -11.81 1.52 24.35
N GLY A 398 -12.66 2.04 25.24
CA GLY A 398 -12.40 2.11 26.68
C GLY A 398 -11.55 3.30 27.12
N ALA A 399 -12.23 4.33 27.64
CA ALA A 399 -11.72 5.19 28.70
C ALA A 399 -12.35 4.78 30.02
#